data_AF-A0A374BVD5-F1
#
_entry.id   AF-A0A374BVD5-F1
#
_cell.length_a   1.000
_cell.length_b   1.000
_cell.length_c   1.000
_cell.angle_alpha   90.00
_cell.angle_beta   90.00
_cell.angle_gamma   90.00
#
_symmetry.space_group_name_H-M   'P 1'
#
loop_
_entity.id
_entity.type
_entity.pdbx_description
1 polymer ?
#
loop_
_entity_poly.entity_id
_entity_poly.type
_entity_poly.pdbx_seq_one_letter_code
_entity_poly.pdbx_strand_id
1 'polypeptide(L)' 'MECHITSDWLLVWKQNDKELILILTDTGTHSDIFGW' A
#
# COMPACT_ATOMS: atom_id res chain seq x y z
N MET A 1 -3.40 2.20 -4.24
CA MET A 1 -4.31 1.18 -3.69
C MET A 1 -3.71 0.69 -2.38
N GLU A 2 -4.54 0.23 -1.45
CA GLU A 2 -4.08 -0.32 -0.17
C GLU A 2 -4.78 -1.63 0.17
N CYS A 3 -4.15 -2.42 1.04
CA CYS A 3 -4.70 -3.67 1.57
C CYS A 3 -4.25 -3.84 3.01
N HIS A 4 -5.16 -4.28 3.86
CA HIS A 4 -4.89 -4.58 5.26
C HIS A 4 -4.27 -5.97 5.38
N ILE A 5 -3.03 -6.03 5.85
CA ILE A 5 -2.37 -7.27 6.29
C ILE A 5 -2.92 -7.65 7.68
N THR A 6 -3.08 -6.64 8.55
CA THR A 6 -3.82 -6.71 9.82
C THR A 6 -4.62 -5.41 9.99
N SER A 7 -5.39 -5.29 11.08
CA SER A 7 -6.31 -4.16 11.28
C SER A 7 -5.65 -2.78 11.08
N ASP A 8 -4.43 -2.59 11.57
CA ASP A 8 -3.66 -1.35 11.46
C ASP A 8 -2.28 -1.57 10.83
N TRP A 9 -2.19 -2.52 9.89
CA TRP A 9 -0.97 -2.70 9.10
C TRP A 9 -1.33 -2.88 7.64
N LEU A 10 -0.85 -1.96 6.82
CA LEU A 10 -1.22 -1.81 5.42
C LEU A 10 -0.05 -2.10 4.50
N LEU A 11 -0.37 -2.53 3.28
CA LEU A 11 0.52 -2.50 2.11
C LEU A 11 -0.08 -1.55 1.08
N VAL A 12 0.71 -0.57 0.63
CA VAL A 12 0.32 0.37 -0.42
C VAL A 12 1.04 0.06 -1.72
N TRP A 13 0.32 0.10 -2.84
CA TRP A 13 0.90 -0.12 -4.15
C TRP A 13 0.35 0.81 -5.24
N LYS A 14 1.16 0.96 -6.29
CA LYS A 14 0.77 1.47 -7.61
C LYS A 14 0.70 0.31 -8.60
N GLN A 15 -0.26 0.38 -9.51
CA GLN A 15 -0.55 -0.68 -10.47
C GLN A 15 -0.55 -0.10 -11.89
N ASN A 16 0.14 -0.78 -12.80
CA ASN A 16 0.10 -0.53 -14.24
C ASN A 16 -0.40 -1.81 -14.94
N ASP A 17 -1.68 -1.82 -15.31
CA ASP A 17 -2.32 -2.98 -15.94
C ASP A 17 -1.89 -3.21 -17.40
N LYS A 18 -1.39 -2.17 -18.08
CA LYS A 18 -0.94 -2.30 -19.47
C LYS A 18 0.38 -3.06 -19.56
N GLU A 19 1.29 -2.77 -18.62
CA GLU A 19 2.61 -3.39 -18.56
C GLU A 19 2.65 -4.56 -17.56
N LEU A 20 1.52 -4.83 -16.88
CA LEU A 20 1.38 -5.86 -15.84
C LEU A 20 2.39 -5.69 -14.69
N ILE A 21 2.58 -4.45 -14.24
CA ILE A 21 3.52 -4.10 -13.17
C ILE A 21 2.76 -3.69 -11.91
N LEU A 22 3.19 -4.24 -10.77
CA LEU A 22 2.83 -3.80 -9.43
C LEU A 22 4.09 -3.24 -8.74
N ILE A 23 4.01 -1.98 -8.30
CA ILE A 23 5.07 -1.32 -7.54
C ILE A 23 4.59 -1.18 -6.10
N LEU A 24 5.22 -1.93 -5.20
CA LEU A 24 4.99 -1.82 -3.76
C LEU A 24 5.68 -0.54 -3.28
N THR A 25 4.92 0.40 -2.74
CA THR A 25 5.42 1.75 -2.43
C THR A 25 5.67 1.97 -0.96
N ASP A 26 4.88 1.35 -0.07
CA ASP A 26 5.06 1.49 1.37
C ASP A 26 4.35 0.38 2.17
N THR A 27 4.72 0.19 3.43
CA THR A 27 4.02 -0.66 4.40
C THR A 27 4.22 -0.18 5.85
N GLY A 28 3.15 -0.20 6.64
CA GLY A 28 3.15 0.36 8.00
C GLY A 28 1.73 0.59 8.51
N THR A 29 1.59 1.29 9.64
CA THR A 29 0.30 1.72 10.17
C THR A 29 -0.32 2.83 9.31
N HIS A 30 -1.59 3.17 9.55
CA HIS A 30 -2.19 4.33 8.88
C HIS A 30 -1.41 5.61 9.19
N SER A 31 -0.96 5.77 10.44
CA SER A 31 -0.22 6.95 10.87
C SER A 31 1.16 7.03 10.22
N ASP A 32 1.87 5.91 10.04
CA ASP A 32 3.19 5.90 9.37
C ASP A 32 3.09 6.39 7.92
N ILE A 33 2.05 5.97 7.21
CA ILE A 33 1.92 6.18 5.76
C ILE A 33 1.18 7.48 5.44
N PHE A 34 0.15 7.84 6.21
CA PHE A 34 -0.73 8.96 5.92
C PHE A 34 -0.68 10.10 6.94
N GLY A 35 0.02 9.93 8.06
CA GLY A 35 0.32 10.99 9.02
C GLY A 35 -0.86 11.47 9.88
N TRP A 36 -1.93 10.68 9.98
CA TRP A 36 -3.10 10.96 10.83
C TRP A 36 -3.34 9.89 11.89
#